data_AF-A0A7S2G899-F1
#
_entry.id   AF-A0A7S2G899-F1
#
_cell.length_a   1.000
_cell.length_b   1.000
_cell.length_c   1.000
_cell.angle_alpha   90.00
_cell.angle_beta   90.00
_cell.angle_gamma   90.00
#
_symmetry.space_group_name_H-M   'P 1'
#
loop_
_entity.id
_entity.type
_entity.pdbx_description
1 polymer ?
#
loop_
_entity_poly.entity_id
_entity_poly.type
_entity_poly.pdbx_seq_one_letter_code
_entity_poly.pdbx_strand_id
1 'polypeptide(L)'
;VQALENGWLDKYSFGHEQAGAKRSMAVRQFRGKVVTADSAAELTEVYPPHWNADKVPKHPTTTDLNMHRTAELRQSADKLRDQWDAKNPRNLPQPPVIQEFSVADPP
;
A
#
# COMPACT_ATOMS: atom_id res chain seq x y z
N VAL A 1 51.12 -10.68 18.97
CA VAL A 1 51.52 -11.80 18.07
C VAL A 1 51.37 -13.15 18.77
N GLN A 2 51.89 -13.31 19.99
CA GLN A 2 51.80 -14.57 20.77
C GLN A 2 50.38 -15.15 21.00
N ALA A 3 49.35 -14.32 21.09
CA ALA A 3 47.96 -14.80 21.26
C ALA A 3 47.37 -15.49 20.00
N LEU A 4 47.86 -15.15 18.80
CA LEU A 4 47.44 -15.76 17.53
C LEU A 4 48.07 -17.16 17.37
N GLU A 5 49.34 -17.31 17.75
CA GLU A 5 50.11 -18.55 17.59
C GLU A 5 49.71 -19.63 18.60
N ASN A 6 49.29 -19.23 19.81
CA ASN A 6 48.96 -20.19 20.86
C ASN A 6 47.57 -20.82 20.73
N GLY A 7 46.75 -20.44 19.74
CA GLY A 7 45.40 -20.98 19.55
C GLY A 7 44.37 -20.49 20.57
N TRP A 8 44.61 -19.33 21.21
CA TRP A 8 43.72 -18.80 22.27
C TRP A 8 42.50 -18.06 21.72
N LEU A 9 42.44 -17.87 20.39
CA LEU A 9 41.32 -17.22 19.70
C LEU A 9 39.98 -17.90 20.00
N ASP A 10 39.94 -19.22 20.07
CA ASP A 10 38.71 -19.97 20.38
C ASP A 10 38.22 -19.73 21.82
N LYS A 11 39.14 -19.55 22.78
CA LYS A 11 38.81 -19.41 24.21
C LYS A 11 38.22 -18.04 24.57
N TYR A 12 38.34 -17.04 23.71
CA TYR A 12 37.81 -15.69 23.93
C TYR A 12 36.61 -15.37 23.04
N SER A 13 36.19 -16.29 22.19
CA SER A 13 35.09 -16.11 21.24
C SER A 13 33.78 -16.66 21.83
N PHE A 14 33.20 -15.93 22.79
CA PHE A 14 31.95 -16.34 23.43
C PHE A 14 30.74 -16.08 22.51
N GLY A 15 29.91 -17.08 22.29
CA GLY A 15 28.63 -16.96 21.57
C GLY A 15 28.65 -17.35 20.08
N HIS A 16 29.80 -17.74 19.51
CA HIS A 16 29.87 -18.27 18.14
C HIS A 16 29.18 -19.63 17.99
N GLU A 17 29.22 -20.46 19.03
CA GLU A 17 28.47 -21.74 19.11
C GLU A 17 26.94 -21.53 19.02
N GLN A 18 26.42 -20.40 19.53
CA GLN A 18 24.98 -20.13 19.58
C GLN A 18 24.46 -19.37 18.35
N ALA A 19 25.26 -18.47 17.78
CA ALA A 19 24.82 -17.56 16.72
C ALA A 19 25.76 -17.46 15.50
N GLY A 20 26.88 -18.20 15.50
CA GLY A 20 27.92 -18.07 14.48
C GLY A 20 28.62 -16.71 14.50
N ALA A 21 29.47 -16.43 13.51
CA ALA A 21 29.98 -15.08 13.28
C ALA A 21 28.80 -14.13 13.01
N LYS A 22 28.67 -13.04 13.79
CA LYS A 22 27.63 -12.01 13.59
C LYS A 22 27.70 -11.48 12.16
N ARG A 23 26.77 -11.92 11.31
CA ARG A 23 26.57 -11.38 9.96
C ARG A 23 25.62 -10.18 10.04
N SER A 24 25.72 -9.27 9.07
CA SER A 24 24.83 -8.09 8.97
C SER A 24 23.34 -8.47 8.87
N MET A 25 23.04 -9.68 8.41
CA MET A 25 21.69 -10.22 8.34
C MET A 25 21.58 -11.48 9.20
N ALA A 26 20.44 -11.62 9.88
CA ALA A 26 20.17 -12.73 10.78
C ALA A 26 20.08 -14.05 9.99
N VAL A 27 20.93 -15.02 10.36
CA VAL A 27 20.77 -16.41 9.94
C VAL A 27 19.55 -16.98 10.65
N ARG A 28 18.62 -17.56 9.90
CA ARG A 28 17.39 -18.12 10.46
C ARG A 28 17.24 -19.56 10.00
N GLN A 29 16.79 -20.43 10.90
CA GLN A 29 16.43 -21.79 10.53
C GLN A 29 14.92 -21.88 10.35
N PHE A 30 14.48 -22.27 9.15
CA PHE A 30 13.07 -22.48 8.82
C PHE A 30 12.87 -23.93 8.35
N ARG A 31 12.05 -24.69 9.08
CA ARG A 31 11.73 -26.12 8.83
C ARG A 31 12.96 -26.97 8.44
N GLY A 32 14.05 -26.83 9.20
CA GLY A 32 15.26 -27.62 9.00
C GLY A 32 16.26 -27.04 7.99
N LYS A 33 15.89 -26.03 7.18
CA LYS A 33 16.84 -25.30 6.33
C LYS A 33 17.39 -24.07 7.02
N VAL A 34 18.71 -23.87 6.92
CA VAL A 34 19.38 -22.64 7.36
C VAL A 34 19.35 -21.64 6.22
N VAL A 35 18.64 -20.54 6.43
CA VAL A 35 18.48 -19.46 5.46
C VAL A 35 19.38 -18.30 5.85
N THR A 36 20.10 -17.82 4.86
CA THR A 36 20.96 -16.63 4.91
C THR A 36 20.49 -15.61 3.86
N ALA A 37 21.07 -14.41 3.86
CA ALA A 37 20.76 -13.39 2.86
C ALA A 37 21.00 -13.90 1.42
N ASP A 38 22.09 -14.65 1.24
CA ASP A 38 22.52 -15.19 -0.05
C ASP A 38 21.67 -16.40 -0.48
N SER A 39 21.07 -17.11 0.50
CA SER A 39 20.24 -18.30 0.25
C SER A 39 18.73 -18.03 0.38
N ALA A 40 18.29 -16.77 0.31
CA ALA A 40 16.88 -16.40 0.45
C ALA A 40 15.98 -17.03 -0.63
N ALA A 41 16.51 -17.34 -1.82
CA ALA A 41 15.77 -18.02 -2.89
C ALA A 41 15.35 -19.45 -2.50
N GLU A 42 16.12 -20.12 -1.63
CA GLU A 42 15.87 -21.50 -1.19
C GLU A 42 14.65 -21.63 -0.27
N LEU A 43 14.07 -20.52 0.20
CA LEU A 43 12.85 -20.52 1.00
C LEU A 43 11.65 -21.11 0.24
N THR A 44 11.68 -21.00 -1.09
CA THR A 44 10.64 -21.52 -1.98
C THR A 44 10.55 -23.05 -1.97
N GLU A 45 11.62 -23.74 -1.56
CA GLU A 45 11.61 -25.20 -1.39
C GLU A 45 10.91 -25.63 -0.09
N VAL A 46 10.88 -24.73 0.90
CA VAL A 46 10.37 -25.03 2.25
C VAL A 46 8.91 -24.67 2.40
N TYR A 47 8.50 -23.60 1.72
CA TYR A 47 7.13 -23.10 1.73
C TYR A 47 6.58 -23.12 0.30
N PRO A 48 5.44 -23.78 0.07
CA PRO A 48 4.77 -23.65 -1.21
C PRO A 48 4.41 -22.17 -1.43
N PRO A 49 4.39 -21.71 -2.70
CA PRO A 49 3.89 -20.38 -3.02
C PRO A 49 2.49 -20.22 -2.44
N HIS A 50 2.24 -19.06 -1.82
CA HIS A 50 0.92 -18.76 -1.29
C HIS A 50 -0.10 -18.75 -2.44
N TRP A 51 -1.37 -19.03 -2.15
CA TRP A 51 -2.41 -19.20 -3.19
C TRP A 51 -2.61 -17.98 -4.11
N ASN A 52 -2.11 -16.81 -3.72
CA ASN A 52 -2.18 -15.57 -4.49
C ASN A 52 -0.81 -15.09 -5.01
N ALA A 53 0.22 -15.94 -4.98
CA ALA A 53 1.57 -15.57 -5.41
C ALA A 53 1.61 -15.14 -6.88
N ASP A 54 0.76 -15.73 -7.71
CA ASP A 54 0.67 -15.40 -9.15
C ASP A 54 -0.19 -14.17 -9.45
N LYS A 55 -0.75 -13.51 -8.42
CA LYS A 55 -1.63 -12.36 -8.62
C LYS A 55 -0.81 -11.14 -9.05
N VAL A 56 -0.88 -10.84 -10.33
CA VAL A 56 -0.24 -9.66 -10.91
C VAL A 56 -0.91 -8.38 -10.38
N PRO A 57 -0.15 -7.40 -9.87
CA PRO A 57 -0.69 -6.10 -9.47
C PRO A 57 -1.37 -5.40 -10.65
N LYS A 58 -2.51 -4.72 -10.38
CA LYS A 58 -3.23 -3.92 -11.38
C LYS A 58 -2.36 -2.79 -11.97
N HIS A 59 -1.43 -2.26 -11.18
CA HIS A 59 -0.50 -1.20 -11.57
C HIS A 59 0.94 -1.70 -11.39
N PRO A 60 1.79 -1.62 -12.43
CA PRO A 60 3.15 -2.16 -12.37
C PRO A 60 4.09 -1.29 -11.53
N THR A 61 3.81 0.01 -11.44
CA THR A 61 4.60 0.96 -10.63
C THR A 61 3.73 1.69 -9.61
N THR A 62 4.37 2.22 -8.56
CA THR A 62 3.71 3.07 -7.56
C THR A 62 3.22 4.38 -8.18
N THR A 63 3.95 4.91 -9.16
CA THR A 63 3.57 6.09 -9.92
C THR A 63 2.26 5.88 -10.68
N ASP A 64 2.13 4.77 -11.40
CA ASP A 64 0.90 4.45 -12.16
C ASP A 64 -0.31 4.28 -11.24
N LEU A 65 -0.10 3.65 -10.08
CA LEU A 65 -1.13 3.54 -9.04
C LEU A 65 -1.60 4.91 -8.57
N ASN A 66 -0.67 5.83 -8.31
CA ASN A 66 -0.99 7.17 -7.83
C ASN A 66 -1.71 8.00 -8.91
N MET A 67 -1.27 7.90 -10.17
CA MET A 67 -1.94 8.55 -11.30
C MET A 67 -3.37 8.03 -11.46
N HIS A 68 -3.56 6.71 -11.39
CA HIS A 68 -4.88 6.11 -11.49
C HIS A 68 -5.80 6.55 -10.35
N ARG A 69 -5.29 6.54 -9.11
CA ARG A 69 -6.05 6.96 -7.92
C ARG A 69 -6.49 8.42 -8.01
N THR A 70 -5.62 9.32 -8.49
CA THR A 70 -5.97 10.73 -8.67
C THR A 70 -6.99 10.94 -9.79
N ALA A 71 -6.90 10.17 -10.88
CA ALA A 71 -7.89 10.18 -11.95
C ALA A 71 -9.26 9.67 -11.47
N GLU A 72 -9.32 8.55 -10.75
CA GLU A 72 -10.56 8.00 -10.18
C GLU A 72 -11.23 9.00 -9.23
N LEU A 73 -10.44 9.68 -8.40
CA LEU A 73 -10.95 10.69 -7.47
C LEU A 73 -11.62 11.85 -8.21
N ARG A 74 -10.97 12.39 -9.25
CA ARG A 74 -11.55 13.46 -10.10
C ARG A 74 -12.84 12.98 -10.78
N GLN A 75 -12.81 11.81 -11.41
CA GLN A 75 -13.97 11.24 -12.08
C GLN A 75 -15.14 11.02 -11.11
N SER A 76 -14.88 10.61 -9.88
CA SER A 76 -15.92 10.42 -8.87
C SER A 76 -16.57 11.74 -8.45
N ALA A 77 -15.77 12.80 -8.32
CA ALA A 77 -16.25 14.15 -8.01
C ALA A 77 -17.10 14.71 -9.15
N ASP A 78 -16.63 14.58 -10.40
CA ASP A 78 -17.37 15.04 -11.58
C ASP A 78 -18.71 14.33 -11.71
N LYS A 79 -18.74 13.00 -11.53
CA LYS A 79 -20.00 12.22 -11.52
C LYS A 79 -20.97 12.71 -10.46
N LEU A 80 -20.48 13.04 -9.27
CA LEU A 80 -21.33 13.54 -8.19
C LEU A 80 -21.89 14.92 -8.51
N ARG A 81 -21.06 15.80 -9.10
CA ARG A 81 -21.51 17.11 -9.59
C ARG A 81 -22.57 16.98 -10.66
N ASP A 82 -22.34 16.15 -11.67
CA ASP A 82 -23.27 15.97 -12.78
C ASP A 82 -24.62 15.38 -12.30
N GLN A 83 -24.59 14.47 -11.31
CA GLN A 83 -25.81 13.97 -10.67
C GLN A 83 -26.57 15.05 -9.88
N TRP A 84 -25.85 15.99 -9.27
CA TRP A 84 -26.45 17.11 -8.58
C TRP A 84 -27.06 18.12 -9.56
N ASP A 85 -26.33 18.47 -10.62
CA ASP A 85 -26.78 19.38 -11.68
C ASP A 85 -28.03 18.83 -12.39
N ALA A 86 -28.08 17.52 -12.63
CA ALA A 86 -29.26 16.86 -13.22
C ALA A 86 -30.53 16.99 -12.35
N LYS A 87 -30.36 17.06 -11.01
CA LYS A 87 -31.48 17.20 -10.06
C LYS A 87 -31.84 18.65 -9.77
N ASN A 88 -30.89 19.58 -9.96
CA ASN A 88 -31.02 20.98 -9.58
C ASN A 88 -30.82 21.87 -10.81
N PRO A 89 -31.83 22.01 -11.68
CA PRO A 89 -31.72 22.83 -12.88
C PRO A 89 -31.43 24.28 -12.51
N ARG A 90 -30.43 24.87 -13.18
CA ARG A 90 -29.89 26.21 -12.87
C ARG A 90 -30.89 27.34 -13.04
N ASN A 91 -31.79 27.19 -14.00
CA ASN A 91 -32.79 28.18 -14.35
C ASN A 91 -34.17 27.64 -13.96
N LEU A 92 -34.60 27.94 -12.74
CA LEU A 92 -35.98 27.78 -12.34
C LEU A 92 -36.77 29.01 -12.79
N PRO A 93 -37.99 28.84 -13.33
CA PRO A 93 -38.86 29.99 -13.56
C PRO A 93 -39.12 30.67 -12.23
N GLN A 94 -38.85 31.98 -12.15
CA GLN A 94 -39.16 32.75 -10.96
C GLN A 94 -40.67 32.71 -10.74
N PRO A 95 -41.14 32.49 -9.50
CA PRO A 95 -42.56 32.64 -9.22
C PRO A 95 -42.99 34.07 -9.58
N PRO A 96 -44.20 34.26 -10.12
CA PRO A 96 -44.68 35.60 -10.43
C PRO A 96 -44.66 36.44 -9.15
N VAL A 97 -44.23 37.70 -9.27
CA VAL A 97 -44.28 38.66 -8.16
C VAL A 97 -45.76 38.94 -7.87
N ILE A 98 -46.25 38.40 -6.75
CA ILE A 98 -47.58 38.73 -6.25
C ILE A 98 -47.43 40.02 -5.44
N GLN A 99 -47.92 41.14 -5.96
CA GLN A 99 -48.11 42.33 -5.13
C GLN A 99 -49.21 42.03 -4.11
N GLU A 100 -48.88 42.09 -2.83
CA GLU A 100 -49.87 42.09 -1.76
C GLU A 100 -50.90 43.19 -2.07
N PHE A 101 -52.20 42.85 -1.98
CA PHE A 101 -53.34 43.74 -2.30
C PHE A 101 -53.63 44.01 -3.79
N SER A 102 -53.08 43.22 -4.72
CA SER A 102 -53.55 43.27 -6.12
C SER A 102 -55.00 42.76 -6.24
N VAL A 103 -55.91 43.65 -6.63
CA VAL A 103 -57.31 43.31 -6.95
C VAL A 103 -57.36 42.92 -8.42
N ALA A 104 -57.68 41.65 -8.72
CA ALA A 104 -57.72 41.14 -10.08
C ALA A 104 -58.81 41.82 -10.94
N ASP A 105 -59.95 42.16 -10.32
CA ASP A 105 -61.09 42.81 -10.96
C ASP A 105 -61.57 44.00 -10.09
N PRO A 106 -61.18 45.25 -10.40
CA PRO A 106 -61.72 46.42 -9.70
C PRO A 106 -63.21 46.64 -10.04
N PRO A 107 -64.00 47.23 -9.11
CA PRO A 107 -65.44 47.45 -9.28
C PRO A 107 -65.79 48.46 -10.38
#